data_AF-A0A538CSH2-F1
#
_entry.id   AF-A0A538CSH2-F1
#
_cell.length_a   1.000
_cell.length_b   1.000
_cell.length_c   1.000
_cell.angle_alpha   90.00
_cell.angle_beta   90.00
_cell.angle_gamma   90.00
#
_symmetry.space_group_name_H-M   'P 1'
#
loop_
_entity.id
_entity.type
_entity.pdbx_description
1 polymer ?
#
loop_
_entity_poly.entity_id
_entity_poly.type
_entity_poly.pdbx_seq_one_letter_code
_entity_poly.pdbx_strand_id
1 'polypeptide(L)'
;MVATATDRIATARAAVIRGRRYPVVLPSIRDPRLHLAAVITSLQVLGQTALGFELSIAQILVSLGTCAIIEFTIMFFTRQVLAWPASALLTGNGVAFLLRVNGTEHGQWWSLRGAHIFAATASVSVLSKYLIRWRGRPLFNPSNVGLVLCFLVLGRDRVNPLDFWWGPMSAAMVAVYVIILAGGLIITARVKMVPASLAFWVTFAAGTAVLARRGHCFTARWHVGPVCDASLWRILVTSPEILIFLFFMITDPKTAPLGRGARVLYGALIGFLATVLAATQSTEFGTEVAVLGALVAVCALRPVLELIAPATATDGQRMFHGSAPRWIAVEVVCASSLLFVVPVSRPLTPAARETFVPTDVTQSSSASDIAVPPVVISPAARQLDHPIDDEHARLMGRDLIAALRVQQQLSTKSSAPAYQFDRLTVVVMRASRSSQAVPKLAIRAEGVVSDTGLPADRTYAMLEADGHFLIDGEFDTASVLLD
;
A
#
# COMPACT_ATOMS: atom_id res chain seq x y z
N MET A 1 40.05 -1.12 38.72
CA MET A 1 40.79 -1.85 37.68
C MET A 1 39.97 -1.86 36.40
N VAL A 2 40.41 -1.11 35.40
CA VAL A 2 39.74 -1.04 34.08
C VAL A 2 40.24 -2.23 33.27
N ALA A 3 39.40 -3.24 33.10
CA ALA A 3 39.69 -4.38 32.22
C ALA A 3 39.98 -3.85 30.80
N THR A 4 41.14 -4.21 30.26
CA THR A 4 41.57 -3.81 28.91
C THR A 4 40.68 -4.49 27.86
N ALA A 5 40.63 -3.96 26.64
CA ALA A 5 39.80 -4.49 25.55
C ALA A 5 40.07 -5.99 25.26
N THR A 6 41.25 -6.47 25.61
CA THR A 6 41.70 -7.86 25.54
C THR A 6 41.00 -8.78 26.54
N ASP A 7 40.67 -8.31 27.75
CA ASP A 7 39.96 -9.10 28.78
C ASP A 7 38.47 -9.32 28.45
N ARG A 8 37.86 -8.40 27.67
CA ARG A 8 36.46 -8.57 27.23
C ARG A 8 36.31 -9.62 26.12
N ILE A 9 37.39 -9.95 25.41
CA ILE A 9 37.38 -11.00 24.38
C ILE A 9 37.48 -12.39 25.03
N ALA A 10 38.16 -12.51 26.18
CA ALA A 10 38.35 -13.77 26.89
C ALA A 10 37.06 -14.35 27.52
N THR A 11 36.04 -13.52 27.74
CA THR A 11 34.73 -13.90 28.32
C THR A 11 33.61 -14.06 27.30
N ALA A 12 33.86 -13.77 26.03
CA ALA A 12 32.86 -13.95 24.97
C ALA A 12 32.69 -15.44 24.67
N ARG A 13 31.44 -15.94 24.66
CA ARG A 13 31.11 -17.29 24.16
C ARG A 13 31.75 -17.43 22.78
N ALA A 14 32.50 -18.49 22.54
CA ALA A 14 33.19 -18.73 21.27
C ALA A 14 32.96 -20.16 20.81
N ALA A 15 32.72 -20.36 19.52
CA ALA A 15 32.66 -21.67 18.90
C ALA A 15 34.02 -21.99 18.28
N VAL A 16 34.46 -23.24 18.39
CA VAL A 16 35.67 -23.72 17.72
C VAL A 16 35.26 -24.52 16.49
N ILE A 17 35.60 -24.02 15.29
CA ILE A 17 35.32 -24.69 14.03
C ILE A 17 36.66 -24.96 13.34
N ARG A 18 36.97 -26.23 13.07
CA ARG A 18 38.25 -26.66 12.45
C ARG A 18 39.49 -26.06 13.13
N GLY A 19 39.50 -26.02 14.46
CA GLY A 19 40.61 -25.49 15.26
C GLY A 19 40.68 -23.96 15.36
N ARG A 20 39.84 -23.19 14.66
CA ARG A 20 39.76 -21.72 14.77
C ARG A 20 38.65 -21.30 15.74
N ARG A 21 38.95 -20.32 16.62
CA ARG A 21 37.98 -19.71 17.53
C ARG A 21 37.20 -18.60 16.84
N TYR A 22 35.87 -18.73 16.85
CA TYR A 22 34.93 -17.75 16.36
C TYR A 22 34.13 -17.16 17.53
N PRO A 23 34.20 -15.85 17.80
CA PRO A 23 33.35 -15.24 18.82
C PRO A 23 31.88 -15.33 18.42
N VAL A 24 31.02 -15.63 19.40
CA VAL A 24 29.57 -15.78 19.26
C VAL A 24 28.88 -14.58 19.90
N VAL A 25 28.11 -13.84 19.09
CA VAL A 25 27.34 -12.68 19.55
C VAL A 25 25.86 -13.03 19.52
N LEU A 26 25.27 -13.20 20.70
CA LEU A 26 23.85 -13.51 20.89
C LEU A 26 22.99 -12.24 20.99
N PRO A 27 21.69 -12.33 20.69
CA PRO A 27 20.78 -11.19 20.83
C PRO A 27 20.64 -10.79 22.30
N SER A 28 20.55 -9.48 22.56
CA SER A 28 20.25 -8.92 23.89
C SER A 28 18.83 -8.40 23.91
N ILE A 29 18.05 -8.73 24.94
CA ILE A 29 16.67 -8.23 25.15
C ILE A 29 16.61 -6.70 25.18
N ARG A 30 17.72 -6.04 25.56
CA ARG A 30 17.84 -4.57 25.56
C ARG A 30 18.07 -3.97 24.18
N ASP A 31 18.28 -4.76 23.13
CA ASP A 31 18.44 -4.24 21.76
C ASP A 31 17.08 -3.68 21.27
N PRO A 32 17.00 -2.38 20.91
CA PRO A 32 15.80 -1.77 20.34
C PRO A 32 15.24 -2.54 19.13
N ARG A 33 16.09 -3.27 18.40
CA ARG A 33 15.67 -4.09 17.24
C ARG A 33 14.77 -5.26 17.61
N LEU A 34 14.89 -5.81 18.82
CA LEU A 34 13.97 -6.86 19.28
C LEU A 34 12.58 -6.29 19.61
N HIS A 35 12.50 -5.09 20.17
CA HIS A 35 11.21 -4.40 20.37
C HIS A 35 10.53 -4.13 19.04
N LEU A 36 11.31 -3.68 18.04
CA LEU A 36 10.80 -3.46 16.70
C LEU A 36 10.34 -4.77 16.02
N ALA A 37 11.13 -5.84 16.16
CA ALA A 37 10.73 -7.16 15.67
C ALA A 37 9.43 -7.64 16.34
N ALA A 38 9.26 -7.39 17.64
CA ALA A 38 8.03 -7.72 18.35
C ALA A 38 6.82 -6.95 17.79
N VAL A 39 6.95 -5.64 17.54
CA VAL A 39 5.88 -4.83 16.93
C VAL A 39 5.49 -5.39 15.56
N ILE A 40 6.45 -5.60 14.67
CA ILE A 40 6.17 -6.12 13.32
C ILE A 40 5.58 -7.54 13.38
N THR A 41 6.09 -8.39 14.27
CA THR A 41 5.57 -9.76 14.43
C THR A 41 4.13 -9.75 14.91
N SER A 42 3.78 -8.90 15.89
CA SER A 42 2.39 -8.76 16.36
C SER A 42 1.46 -8.29 15.23
N LEU A 43 1.91 -7.35 14.40
CA LEU A 43 1.15 -6.88 13.24
C LEU A 43 0.99 -7.98 12.19
N GLN A 44 2.03 -8.80 11.95
CA GLN A 44 1.89 -9.97 11.07
C GLN A 44 0.91 -10.98 11.63
N VAL A 45 0.96 -11.28 12.93
CA VAL A 45 0.00 -12.21 13.56
C VAL A 45 -1.42 -11.70 13.38
N LEU A 46 -1.70 -10.42 13.69
CA LEU A 46 -3.03 -9.82 13.48
C LEU A 46 -3.43 -9.82 11.99
N GLY A 47 -2.48 -9.53 11.11
CA GLY A 47 -2.65 -9.62 9.67
C GLY A 47 -3.13 -11.01 9.23
N GLN A 48 -2.52 -12.06 9.79
CA GLN A 48 -2.82 -13.46 9.49
C GLN A 48 -4.07 -14.00 10.18
N THR A 49 -4.47 -13.48 11.34
CA THR A 49 -5.57 -14.06 12.13
C THR A 49 -6.86 -13.26 12.06
N ALA A 50 -6.79 -11.96 11.78
CA ALA A 50 -7.94 -11.07 11.87
C ALA A 50 -8.18 -10.20 10.64
N LEU A 51 -7.13 -9.84 9.89
CA LEU A 51 -7.23 -8.89 8.77
C LEU A 51 -7.16 -9.52 7.38
N GLY A 52 -7.07 -10.85 7.29
CA GLY A 52 -7.14 -11.53 6.01
C GLY A 52 -5.95 -11.28 5.08
N PHE A 53 -4.73 -11.04 5.61
CA PHE A 53 -3.58 -10.73 4.77
C PHE A 53 -3.30 -11.84 3.74
N GLU A 54 -3.15 -11.43 2.49
CA GLU A 54 -2.79 -12.25 1.32
C GLU A 54 -1.27 -12.55 1.31
N LEU A 55 -0.76 -13.09 2.43
CA LEU A 55 0.64 -13.38 2.66
C LEU A 55 0.77 -14.74 3.34
N SER A 56 1.65 -15.59 2.85
CA SER A 56 1.90 -16.90 3.45
C SER A 56 3.04 -16.84 4.48
N ILE A 57 2.99 -17.74 5.47
CA ILE A 57 4.08 -17.97 6.43
C ILE A 57 5.35 -18.41 5.67
N ALA A 58 5.21 -19.22 4.63
CA ALA A 58 6.35 -19.64 3.81
C ALA A 58 7.08 -18.46 3.14
N GLN A 59 6.35 -17.48 2.59
CA GLN A 59 6.95 -16.25 2.01
C GLN A 59 7.67 -15.39 3.07
N ILE A 60 7.11 -15.30 4.28
CA ILE A 60 7.76 -14.64 5.43
C ILE A 60 9.08 -15.34 5.75
N LEU A 61 9.06 -16.66 5.93
CA LEU A 61 10.24 -17.45 6.26
C LEU A 61 11.31 -17.40 5.17
N VAL A 62 10.92 -17.42 3.88
CA VAL A 62 11.85 -17.26 2.75
C VAL A 62 12.56 -15.91 2.81
N SER A 63 11.83 -14.83 3.09
CA SER A 63 12.41 -13.48 3.19
C SER A 63 13.40 -13.38 4.35
N LEU A 64 13.01 -13.89 5.53
CA LEU A 64 13.85 -13.92 6.73
C LEU A 64 15.08 -14.79 6.55
N GLY A 65 14.89 -16.02 6.06
CA GLY A 65 15.95 -16.99 5.82
C GLY A 65 16.97 -16.47 4.82
N THR A 66 16.51 -15.89 3.70
CA THR A 66 17.39 -15.32 2.67
C THR A 66 18.27 -14.21 3.24
N CYS A 67 17.65 -13.23 3.91
CA CYS A 67 18.37 -12.15 4.58
C CYS A 67 19.37 -12.68 5.63
N ALA A 68 18.95 -13.61 6.48
CA ALA A 68 19.78 -14.19 7.53
C ALA A 68 20.98 -14.95 6.95
N ILE A 69 20.78 -15.77 5.92
CA ILE A 69 21.84 -16.52 5.25
C ILE A 69 22.87 -15.57 4.64
N ILE A 70 22.42 -14.52 3.93
CA ILE A 70 23.34 -13.56 3.30
C ILE A 70 24.12 -12.77 4.35
N GLU A 71 23.47 -12.21 5.38
CA GLU A 71 24.17 -11.44 6.42
C GLU A 71 25.12 -12.36 7.22
N PHE A 72 24.69 -13.57 7.57
CA PHE A 72 25.55 -14.55 8.24
C PHE A 72 26.77 -14.89 7.39
N THR A 73 26.58 -15.17 6.10
CA THR A 73 27.67 -15.49 5.15
C THR A 73 28.66 -14.34 5.07
N ILE A 74 28.18 -13.11 4.87
CA ILE A 74 29.04 -11.91 4.84
C ILE A 74 29.80 -11.75 6.16
N MET A 75 29.14 -11.89 7.31
CA MET A 75 29.77 -11.73 8.62
C MET A 75 30.80 -12.82 8.91
N PHE A 76 30.49 -14.07 8.58
CA PHE A 76 31.39 -15.20 8.76
C PHE A 76 32.68 -15.01 7.96
N PHE A 77 32.56 -14.67 6.67
CA PHE A 77 33.75 -14.52 5.82
C PHE A 77 34.53 -13.21 6.06
N THR A 78 33.85 -12.08 6.25
CA THR A 78 34.52 -10.76 6.36
C THR A 78 34.95 -10.41 7.78
N ARG A 79 34.21 -10.86 8.80
CA ARG A 79 34.47 -10.51 10.21
C ARG A 79 34.96 -11.69 11.02
N GLN A 80 34.84 -12.92 10.53
CA GLN A 80 35.19 -14.14 11.26
C GLN A 80 34.45 -14.21 12.62
N VAL A 81 33.18 -13.79 12.65
CA VAL A 81 32.32 -13.80 13.84
C VAL A 81 31.03 -14.56 13.53
N LEU A 82 30.57 -15.36 14.48
CA LEU A 82 29.24 -15.98 14.45
C LEU A 82 28.25 -15.06 15.18
N ALA A 83 27.67 -14.12 14.45
CA ALA A 83 26.74 -13.16 15.02
C ALA A 83 25.29 -13.49 14.64
N TRP A 84 24.38 -13.29 15.59
CA TRP A 84 22.95 -13.33 15.33
C TRP A 84 22.54 -12.21 14.35
N PRO A 85 21.92 -12.52 13.19
CA PRO A 85 21.63 -11.56 12.13
C PRO A 85 20.36 -10.73 12.41
N ALA A 86 20.27 -10.11 13.59
CA ALA A 86 19.08 -9.34 14.00
C ALA A 86 18.70 -8.24 13.00
N SER A 87 19.69 -7.60 12.37
CA SER A 87 19.45 -6.52 11.42
C SER A 87 18.90 -7.03 10.09
N ALA A 88 19.41 -8.15 9.58
CA ALA A 88 18.91 -8.75 8.35
C ALA A 88 17.55 -9.43 8.56
N LEU A 89 17.30 -10.06 9.71
CA LEU A 89 15.97 -10.57 10.05
C LEU A 89 14.93 -9.44 10.08
N LEU A 90 15.29 -8.26 10.57
CA LEU A 90 14.41 -7.09 10.49
C LEU A 90 14.19 -6.62 9.05
N THR A 91 15.23 -6.66 8.22
CA THR A 91 15.15 -6.30 6.79
C THR A 91 14.23 -7.27 6.03
N GLY A 92 14.39 -8.58 6.24
CA GLY A 92 13.54 -9.62 5.67
C GLY A 92 12.08 -9.50 6.15
N ASN A 93 11.87 -9.14 7.43
CA ASN A 93 10.54 -8.84 7.94
C ASN A 93 9.91 -7.63 7.24
N GLY A 94 10.67 -6.55 7.02
CA GLY A 94 10.18 -5.37 6.29
C GLY A 94 9.76 -5.70 4.86
N VAL A 95 10.54 -6.54 4.16
CA VAL A 95 10.20 -7.04 2.82
C VAL A 95 8.93 -7.90 2.87
N ALA A 96 8.90 -8.90 3.75
CA ALA A 96 7.75 -9.81 3.87
C ALA A 96 6.47 -9.07 4.25
N PHE A 97 6.56 -8.06 5.10
CA PHE A 97 5.41 -7.32 5.60
C PHE A 97 4.67 -6.56 4.49
N LEU A 98 5.41 -5.88 3.61
CA LEU A 98 4.84 -5.01 2.58
C LEU A 98 4.68 -5.69 1.22
N LEU A 99 5.50 -6.69 0.87
CA LEU A 99 5.39 -7.33 -0.44
C LEU A 99 4.23 -8.32 -0.49
N ARG A 100 3.40 -8.21 -1.54
CA ARG A 100 2.38 -9.19 -1.92
C ARG A 100 2.65 -9.70 -3.33
N VAL A 101 2.28 -10.96 -3.59
CA VAL A 101 2.39 -11.60 -4.91
C VAL A 101 1.01 -12.03 -5.38
N ASN A 102 0.68 -11.69 -6.63
CA ASN A 102 -0.65 -11.90 -7.21
C ASN A 102 -1.09 -13.37 -7.14
N GLY A 103 -2.31 -13.58 -6.66
CA GLY A 103 -2.93 -14.90 -6.50
C GLY A 103 -2.45 -15.70 -5.28
N THR A 104 -1.71 -15.09 -4.35
CA THR A 104 -1.62 -15.62 -2.98
C THR A 104 -2.93 -15.26 -2.28
N GLU A 105 -3.67 -16.24 -1.80
CA GLU A 105 -4.93 -16.00 -1.10
C GLU A 105 -4.77 -16.20 0.40
N HIS A 106 -5.61 -15.52 1.18
CA HIS A 106 -5.64 -15.71 2.62
C HIS A 106 -5.91 -17.19 2.99
N GLY A 107 -5.27 -17.67 4.06
CA GLY A 107 -5.37 -19.07 4.49
C GLY A 107 -4.39 -20.03 3.79
N GLN A 108 -3.76 -19.63 2.68
CA GLN A 108 -2.72 -20.42 2.02
C GLN A 108 -1.34 -20.29 2.72
N TRP A 109 -1.28 -20.59 4.02
CA TRP A 109 -0.16 -20.25 4.88
C TRP A 109 1.19 -20.87 4.47
N TRP A 110 1.20 -21.98 3.73
CA TRP A 110 2.43 -22.66 3.29
C TRP A 110 2.69 -22.57 1.79
N SER A 111 1.98 -21.67 1.09
CA SER A 111 2.19 -21.45 -0.35
C SER A 111 3.59 -20.90 -0.65
N LEU A 112 4.31 -21.54 -1.57
CA LEU A 112 5.61 -21.05 -2.07
C LEU A 112 5.47 -20.12 -3.29
N ARG A 113 4.25 -19.64 -3.58
CA ARG A 113 3.98 -18.76 -4.71
C ARG A 113 4.85 -17.51 -4.62
N GLY A 114 5.59 -17.21 -5.68
CA GLY A 114 6.49 -16.05 -5.71
C GLY A 114 7.65 -16.10 -4.70
N ALA A 115 7.99 -17.27 -4.13
CA ALA A 115 9.12 -17.39 -3.20
C ALA A 115 10.44 -16.85 -3.79
N HIS A 116 10.65 -17.03 -5.10
CA HIS A 116 11.79 -16.46 -5.82
C HIS A 116 11.77 -14.92 -5.85
N ILE A 117 10.59 -14.30 -5.92
CA ILE A 117 10.42 -12.84 -5.84
C ILE A 117 10.79 -12.36 -4.45
N PHE A 118 10.23 -12.98 -3.39
CA PHE A 118 10.57 -12.63 -2.02
C PHE A 118 12.06 -12.80 -1.73
N ALA A 119 12.67 -13.90 -2.16
CA ALA A 119 14.10 -14.14 -2.02
C ALA A 119 14.95 -13.10 -2.79
N ALA A 120 14.59 -12.78 -4.04
CA ALA A 120 15.30 -11.78 -4.84
C ALA A 120 15.21 -10.38 -4.20
N THR A 121 14.01 -9.96 -3.81
CA THR A 121 13.77 -8.67 -3.14
C THR A 121 14.53 -8.59 -1.81
N ALA A 122 14.45 -9.64 -0.98
CA ALA A 122 15.20 -9.73 0.28
C ALA A 122 16.72 -9.68 0.05
N SER A 123 17.21 -10.35 -0.99
CA SER A 123 18.63 -10.35 -1.36
C SER A 123 19.11 -8.94 -1.76
N VAL A 124 18.39 -8.27 -2.66
CA VAL A 124 18.69 -6.88 -3.06
C VAL A 124 18.66 -5.97 -1.84
N SER A 125 17.64 -6.11 -0.99
CA SER A 125 17.50 -5.33 0.23
C SER A 125 18.72 -5.46 1.14
N VAL A 126 19.10 -6.68 1.53
CA VAL A 126 20.21 -6.87 2.47
C VAL A 126 21.56 -6.53 1.82
N LEU A 127 21.76 -6.81 0.53
CA LEU A 127 23.01 -6.50 -0.17
C LEU A 127 23.23 -4.99 -0.31
N SER A 128 22.17 -4.21 -0.53
CA SER A 128 22.24 -2.75 -0.65
C SER A 128 22.93 -2.08 0.56
N LYS A 129 22.71 -2.62 1.76
CA LYS A 129 23.33 -2.19 3.03
C LYS A 129 24.86 -2.29 3.01
N TYR A 130 25.40 -3.28 2.31
CA TYR A 130 26.83 -3.54 2.22
C TYR A 130 27.48 -2.87 1.02
N LEU A 131 26.78 -2.86 -0.12
CA LEU A 131 27.31 -2.37 -1.40
C LEU A 131 27.20 -0.85 -1.53
N ILE A 132 26.10 -0.24 -1.07
CA ILE A 132 25.82 1.19 -1.28
C ILE A 132 25.95 1.94 0.04
N ARG A 133 27.13 2.53 0.26
CA ARG A 133 27.48 3.19 1.52
C ARG A 133 28.09 4.56 1.28
N TRP A 134 27.71 5.50 2.15
CA TRP A 134 28.27 6.84 2.21
C TRP A 134 28.90 7.06 3.59
N ARG A 135 30.17 7.48 3.63
CA ARG A 135 30.94 7.70 4.87
C ARG A 135 30.82 6.55 5.87
N GLY A 136 30.93 5.31 5.37
CA GLY A 136 30.86 4.11 6.20
C GLY A 136 29.47 3.74 6.73
N ARG A 137 28.39 4.40 6.29
CA ARG A 137 27.00 4.07 6.65
C ARG A 137 26.20 3.66 5.41
N PRO A 138 25.21 2.77 5.53
CA PRO A 138 24.27 2.50 4.45
C PRO A 138 23.63 3.81 3.97
N LEU A 139 23.52 3.97 2.66
CA LEU A 139 22.90 5.17 2.08
C LEU A 139 21.37 5.06 2.11
N PHE A 140 20.85 3.90 1.72
CA PHE A 140 19.42 3.63 1.61
C PHE A 140 18.89 2.76 2.74
N ASN A 141 17.60 2.92 3.06
CA ASN A 141 16.88 1.92 3.85
C ASN A 141 16.83 0.60 3.04
N PRO A 142 17.36 -0.52 3.60
CA PRO A 142 17.58 -1.74 2.82
C PRO A 142 16.27 -2.39 2.35
N SER A 143 15.27 -2.52 3.22
CA SER A 143 13.96 -3.05 2.81
C SER A 143 13.29 -2.16 1.76
N ASN A 144 13.32 -0.83 1.96
CA ASN A 144 12.68 0.12 1.06
C ASN A 144 13.25 0.06 -0.37
N VAL A 145 14.58 0.07 -0.52
CA VAL A 145 15.20 0.05 -1.87
C VAL A 145 14.91 -1.25 -2.62
N GLY A 146 14.89 -2.39 -1.92
CA GLY A 146 14.53 -3.67 -2.55
C GLY A 146 13.06 -3.70 -2.98
N LEU A 147 12.14 -3.22 -2.13
CA LEU A 147 10.71 -3.14 -2.46
C LEU A 147 10.45 -2.21 -3.64
N VAL A 148 11.00 -0.99 -3.65
CA VAL A 148 10.84 -0.05 -4.76
C VAL A 148 11.35 -0.65 -6.06
N LEU A 149 12.53 -1.29 -6.06
CA LEU A 149 13.06 -1.95 -7.25
C LEU A 149 12.15 -3.10 -7.71
N CYS A 150 11.67 -3.93 -6.77
CA CYS A 150 10.75 -5.03 -7.05
C CYS A 150 9.47 -4.53 -7.75
N PHE A 151 8.85 -3.48 -7.21
CA PHE A 151 7.61 -2.94 -7.77
C PHE A 151 7.82 -2.27 -9.12
N LEU A 152 8.90 -1.51 -9.30
CA LEU A 152 9.20 -0.86 -10.58
C LEU A 152 9.53 -1.87 -11.69
N VAL A 153 10.24 -2.96 -11.37
CA VAL A 153 10.66 -3.96 -12.36
C VAL A 153 9.55 -4.94 -12.71
N LEU A 154 8.77 -5.39 -11.72
CA LEU A 154 7.76 -6.44 -11.94
C LEU A 154 6.36 -5.90 -12.22
N GLY A 155 6.04 -4.69 -11.76
CA GLY A 155 4.75 -4.04 -11.95
C GLY A 155 3.57 -4.73 -11.24
N ARG A 156 2.42 -4.04 -11.30
CA ARG A 156 1.16 -4.45 -10.66
C ARG A 156 0.60 -5.80 -11.12
N ASP A 157 1.02 -6.27 -12.29
CA ASP A 157 0.56 -7.55 -12.86
C ASP A 157 1.17 -8.76 -12.14
N ARG A 158 2.25 -8.57 -11.37
CA ARG A 158 2.96 -9.64 -10.66
C ARG A 158 2.97 -9.46 -9.15
N VAL A 159 3.16 -8.23 -8.69
CA VAL A 159 3.39 -7.89 -7.28
C VAL A 159 2.60 -6.66 -6.91
N ASN A 160 2.25 -6.54 -5.63
CA ASN A 160 1.68 -5.33 -5.07
C ASN A 160 2.33 -5.02 -3.72
N PRO A 161 2.30 -3.75 -3.29
CA PRO A 161 2.46 -3.40 -1.89
C PRO A 161 1.25 -3.92 -1.09
N LEU A 162 1.32 -3.76 0.24
CA LEU A 162 0.18 -3.98 1.10
C LEU A 162 -0.78 -2.80 0.91
N ASP A 163 -2.08 -3.03 1.09
CA ASP A 163 -3.08 -1.99 0.81
C ASP A 163 -3.00 -0.84 1.84
N PHE A 164 -3.29 0.40 1.41
CA PHE A 164 -3.37 1.55 2.32
C PHE A 164 -4.48 1.40 3.37
N TRP A 165 -5.56 0.68 3.04
CA TRP A 165 -6.71 0.46 3.92
C TRP A 165 -6.82 -1.02 4.29
N TRP A 166 -6.95 -1.31 5.58
CA TRP A 166 -6.93 -2.69 6.13
C TRP A 166 -8.29 -3.17 6.65
N GLY A 167 -9.34 -2.37 6.49
CA GLY A 167 -10.67 -2.71 6.98
C GLY A 167 -11.34 -1.60 7.79
N PRO A 168 -12.65 -1.76 8.08
CA PRO A 168 -13.38 -0.89 8.97
C PRO A 168 -12.86 -0.99 10.42
N MET A 169 -13.27 -0.02 11.26
CA MET A 169 -12.88 -0.01 12.67
C MET A 169 -13.46 -1.23 13.40
N SER A 170 -12.57 -2.15 13.76
CA SER A 170 -12.84 -3.35 14.56
C SER A 170 -11.89 -3.40 15.76
N ALA A 171 -12.14 -4.30 16.72
CA ALA A 171 -11.22 -4.51 17.84
C ALA A 171 -9.79 -4.85 17.37
N ALA A 172 -9.66 -5.62 16.28
CA ALA A 172 -8.36 -5.92 15.66
C ALA A 172 -7.70 -4.67 15.07
N MET A 173 -8.44 -3.81 14.36
CA MET A 173 -7.88 -2.56 13.84
C MET A 173 -7.49 -1.58 14.94
N VAL A 174 -8.26 -1.49 16.03
CA VAL A 174 -7.86 -0.71 17.21
C VAL A 174 -6.55 -1.24 17.78
N ALA A 175 -6.41 -2.56 17.93
CA ALA A 175 -5.16 -3.18 18.39
C ALA A 175 -3.98 -2.86 17.46
N VAL A 176 -4.18 -2.92 16.13
CA VAL A 176 -3.18 -2.51 15.13
C VAL A 176 -2.73 -1.08 15.34
N TYR A 177 -3.66 -0.11 15.45
CA TYR A 177 -3.31 1.29 15.65
C TYR A 177 -2.58 1.50 16.98
N VAL A 178 -3.02 0.87 18.06
CA VAL A 178 -2.33 0.94 19.36
C VAL A 178 -0.90 0.41 19.24
N ILE A 179 -0.71 -0.75 18.60
CA ILE A 179 0.61 -1.36 18.40
C ILE A 179 1.53 -0.46 17.56
N ILE A 180 1.04 0.07 16.44
CA ILE A 180 1.80 0.95 15.54
C ILE A 180 2.15 2.26 16.25
N LEU A 181 1.16 2.94 16.83
CA LEU A 181 1.34 4.27 17.43
C LEU A 181 2.19 4.19 18.70
N ALA A 182 1.87 3.28 19.63
CA ALA A 182 2.64 3.14 20.87
C ALA A 182 4.03 2.59 20.59
N GLY A 183 4.14 1.49 19.83
CA GLY A 183 5.41 0.87 19.48
C GLY A 183 6.30 1.81 18.66
N GLY A 184 5.73 2.44 17.64
CA GLY A 184 6.38 3.40 16.77
C GLY A 184 6.87 4.63 17.51
N LEU A 185 6.03 5.26 18.34
CA LEU A 185 6.40 6.44 19.11
C LEU A 185 7.50 6.14 20.14
N ILE A 186 7.39 5.02 20.86
CA ILE A 186 8.41 4.59 21.83
C ILE A 186 9.76 4.37 21.13
N ILE A 187 9.77 3.67 20.00
CA ILE A 187 11.01 3.36 19.27
C ILE A 187 11.61 4.64 18.69
N THR A 188 10.81 5.48 18.02
CA THR A 188 11.28 6.73 17.42
C THR A 188 11.77 7.74 18.45
N ALA A 189 11.14 7.81 19.62
CA ALA A 189 11.62 8.61 20.75
C ALA A 189 13.00 8.12 21.23
N ARG A 190 13.17 6.80 21.40
CA ARG A 190 14.46 6.19 21.81
C ARG A 190 15.59 6.49 20.82
N VAL A 191 15.31 6.50 19.52
CA VAL A 191 16.31 6.83 18.48
C VAL A 191 16.39 8.32 18.12
N LYS A 192 15.63 9.18 18.82
CA LYS A 192 15.57 10.64 18.63
C LYS A 192 15.11 11.07 17.23
N MET A 193 14.20 10.30 16.62
CA MET A 193 13.67 10.56 15.27
C MET A 193 12.27 11.16 15.24
N VAL A 194 11.66 11.44 16.39
CA VAL A 194 10.36 12.12 16.50
C VAL A 194 10.26 13.39 15.63
N PRO A 195 11.28 14.27 15.56
CA PRO A 195 11.19 15.46 14.71
C PRO A 195 11.08 15.14 13.21
N ALA A 196 11.76 14.09 12.72
CA ALA A 196 11.65 13.67 11.32
C ALA A 196 10.25 13.08 11.04
N SER A 197 9.76 12.26 11.95
CA SER A 197 8.42 11.64 11.88
C SER A 197 7.32 12.69 11.81
N LEU A 198 7.34 13.68 12.72
CA LEU A 198 6.35 14.76 12.73
C LEU A 198 6.46 15.64 11.49
N ALA A 199 7.67 15.98 11.05
CA ALA A 199 7.87 16.76 9.85
C ALA A 199 7.31 16.05 8.61
N PHE A 200 7.61 14.76 8.42
CA PHE A 200 7.02 13.96 7.36
C PHE A 200 5.49 13.96 7.44
N TRP A 201 4.92 13.65 8.60
CA TRP A 201 3.47 13.52 8.75
C TRP A 201 2.74 14.82 8.49
N VAL A 202 3.20 15.94 9.04
CA VAL A 202 2.59 17.25 8.82
C VAL A 202 2.69 17.67 7.35
N THR A 203 3.85 17.53 6.73
CA THR A 203 4.04 17.90 5.32
C THR A 203 3.23 17.00 4.39
N PHE A 204 3.20 15.69 4.63
CA PHE A 204 2.43 14.73 3.84
C PHE A 204 0.91 14.93 4.03
N ALA A 205 0.44 15.17 5.25
CA ALA A 205 -0.97 15.43 5.53
C ALA A 205 -1.43 16.76 4.91
N ALA A 206 -0.62 17.81 4.99
CA ALA A 206 -0.92 19.08 4.33
C ALA A 206 -0.92 18.95 2.80
N GLY A 207 0.09 18.28 2.24
CA GLY A 207 0.21 18.06 0.80
C GLY A 207 -0.95 17.23 0.24
N THR A 208 -1.28 16.11 0.87
CA THR A 208 -2.41 15.28 0.45
C THR A 208 -3.75 15.97 0.66
N ALA A 209 -3.89 16.88 1.64
CA ALA A 209 -5.10 17.71 1.77
C ALA A 209 -5.28 18.65 0.58
N VAL A 210 -4.19 19.21 0.06
CA VAL A 210 -4.21 20.02 -1.17
C VAL A 210 -4.62 19.14 -2.36
N LEU A 211 -4.06 17.94 -2.50
CA LEU A 211 -4.45 17.01 -3.58
C LEU A 211 -5.93 16.65 -3.52
N ALA A 212 -6.44 16.30 -2.33
CA ALA A 212 -7.85 16.02 -2.09
C ALA A 212 -8.74 17.19 -2.52
N ARG A 213 -8.43 18.42 -2.09
CA ARG A 213 -9.19 19.63 -2.46
C ARG A 213 -9.13 19.98 -3.95
N ARG A 214 -8.16 19.44 -4.68
CA ARG A 214 -7.99 19.62 -6.13
C ARG A 214 -8.65 18.50 -6.94
N GLY A 215 -9.40 17.60 -6.31
CA GLY A 215 -10.09 16.50 -6.98
C GLY A 215 -9.15 15.40 -7.47
N HIS A 216 -7.97 15.26 -6.87
CA HIS A 216 -7.12 14.12 -7.14
C HIS A 216 -7.78 12.83 -6.61
N CYS A 217 -7.69 11.76 -7.40
CA CYS A 217 -8.22 10.46 -7.03
C CYS A 217 -7.33 9.33 -7.52
N PHE A 218 -7.40 8.19 -6.85
CA PHE A 218 -6.84 6.94 -7.35
C PHE A 218 -7.85 5.81 -7.26
N THR A 219 -7.69 4.78 -8.10
CA THR A 219 -8.45 3.53 -7.98
C THR A 219 -7.73 2.57 -7.05
N ALA A 220 -8.49 1.88 -6.21
CA ALA A 220 -8.00 0.88 -5.25
C ALA A 220 -8.68 -0.47 -5.46
N ARG A 221 -8.01 -1.57 -5.13
CA ARG A 221 -8.58 -2.93 -5.33
C ARG A 221 -9.63 -3.31 -4.27
N TRP A 222 -9.73 -2.52 -3.21
CA TRP A 222 -10.63 -2.70 -2.07
C TRP A 222 -11.77 -1.66 -2.05
N HIS A 223 -11.84 -0.77 -3.03
CA HIS A 223 -12.85 0.30 -3.10
C HIS A 223 -13.61 0.28 -4.42
N VAL A 224 -14.94 0.41 -4.37
CA VAL A 224 -15.78 0.53 -5.57
C VAL A 224 -15.74 1.97 -6.06
N GLY A 225 -15.27 2.18 -7.28
CA GLY A 225 -15.03 3.52 -7.81
C GLY A 225 -13.74 4.17 -7.30
N PRO A 226 -13.41 5.39 -7.76
CA PRO A 226 -12.20 6.09 -7.35
C PRO A 226 -12.30 6.61 -5.91
N VAL A 227 -11.17 6.57 -5.19
CA VAL A 227 -11.01 7.18 -3.87
C VAL A 227 -10.64 8.65 -4.08
N CYS A 228 -11.52 9.56 -3.68
CA CYS A 228 -11.41 11.01 -3.93
C CYS A 228 -11.54 11.85 -2.63
N ASP A 229 -11.27 13.14 -2.76
CA ASP A 229 -11.64 14.19 -1.79
C ASP A 229 -11.26 13.88 -0.33
N ALA A 230 -12.19 14.09 0.61
CA ALA A 230 -11.95 13.88 2.04
C ALA A 230 -11.64 12.41 2.36
N SER A 231 -12.18 11.46 1.59
CA SER A 231 -11.88 10.03 1.77
C SER A 231 -10.43 9.74 1.43
N LEU A 232 -9.92 10.24 0.30
CA LEU A 232 -8.52 10.17 -0.09
C LEU A 232 -7.60 10.67 1.04
N TRP A 233 -7.86 11.88 1.53
CA TRP A 233 -7.04 12.47 2.58
C TRP A 233 -7.04 11.62 3.87
N ARG A 234 -8.22 11.21 4.32
CA ARG A 234 -8.38 10.39 5.51
C ARG A 234 -7.62 9.07 5.37
N ILE A 235 -7.83 8.35 4.26
CA ILE A 235 -7.19 7.06 4.00
C ILE A 235 -5.67 7.20 4.03
N LEU A 236 -5.09 8.16 3.32
CA LEU A 236 -3.64 8.34 3.26
C LEU A 236 -3.03 8.75 4.61
N VAL A 237 -3.65 9.69 5.33
CA VAL A 237 -3.10 10.24 6.58
C VAL A 237 -3.23 9.26 7.75
N THR A 238 -4.30 8.45 7.77
CA THR A 238 -4.53 7.45 8.81
C THR A 238 -4.11 6.04 8.39
N SER A 239 -3.56 5.86 7.18
CA SER A 239 -3.19 4.52 6.68
C SER A 239 -2.22 3.82 7.64
N PRO A 240 -2.53 2.59 8.10
CA PRO A 240 -1.60 1.79 8.88
C PRO A 240 -0.25 1.60 8.17
N GLU A 241 -0.25 1.47 6.85
CA GLU A 241 0.97 1.36 6.05
C GLU A 241 1.81 2.64 6.09
N ILE A 242 1.21 3.81 5.89
CA ILE A 242 1.93 5.09 5.96
C ILE A 242 2.51 5.32 7.36
N LEU A 243 1.79 4.92 8.41
CA LEU A 243 2.29 4.98 9.78
C LEU A 243 3.48 4.02 10.00
N ILE A 244 3.44 2.81 9.45
CA ILE A 244 4.54 1.84 9.48
C ILE A 244 5.76 2.38 8.71
N PHE A 245 5.54 2.94 7.52
CA PHE A 245 6.58 3.62 6.74
C PHE A 245 7.23 4.76 7.53
N LEU A 246 6.41 5.60 8.16
CA LEU A 246 6.85 6.69 9.02
C LEU A 246 7.68 6.19 10.21
N PHE A 247 7.18 5.20 10.97
CA PHE A 247 7.81 4.77 12.22
C PHE A 247 8.95 3.78 12.05
N PHE A 248 9.04 3.06 10.93
CA PHE A 248 9.99 1.96 10.77
C PHE A 248 10.90 2.07 9.55
N MET A 249 10.53 2.86 8.52
CA MET A 249 11.40 3.05 7.35
C MET A 249 12.09 4.41 7.34
N ILE A 250 11.33 5.50 7.47
CA ILE A 250 11.87 6.87 7.48
C ILE A 250 12.84 7.08 8.65
N THR A 251 12.53 6.50 9.81
CA THR A 251 13.21 6.73 11.09
C THR A 251 14.41 5.82 11.34
N ASP A 252 14.90 5.09 10.33
CA ASP A 252 16.12 4.28 10.48
C ASP A 252 17.34 5.20 10.76
N PRO A 253 17.91 5.15 11.98
CA PRO A 253 19.02 6.03 12.35
C PRO A 253 20.31 5.72 11.57
N LYS A 254 20.41 4.58 10.89
CA LYS A 254 21.59 4.25 10.08
C LYS A 254 21.61 5.00 8.75
N THR A 255 20.45 5.32 8.20
CA THR A 255 20.29 5.93 6.87
C THR A 255 19.92 7.40 6.95
N ALA A 256 19.24 7.83 8.02
CA ALA A 256 18.84 9.21 8.22
C ALA A 256 20.01 10.15 8.64
N PRO A 257 19.88 11.47 8.43
CA PRO A 257 20.85 12.46 8.88
C PRO A 257 21.07 12.50 10.40
N LEU A 258 22.25 12.96 10.83
CA LEU A 258 22.62 13.01 12.25
C LEU A 258 22.05 14.23 12.99
N GLY A 259 22.10 15.42 12.39
CA GLY A 259 21.70 16.68 13.01
C GLY A 259 20.18 16.79 13.20
N ARG A 260 19.74 17.47 14.26
CA ARG A 260 18.30 17.58 14.58
C ARG A 260 17.53 18.37 13.52
N GLY A 261 18.06 19.50 13.07
CA GLY A 261 17.45 20.29 11.99
C GLY A 261 17.47 19.55 10.65
N ALA A 262 18.55 18.81 10.36
CA ALA A 262 18.65 17.99 9.15
C ALA A 262 17.62 16.86 9.12
N ARG A 263 17.26 16.31 10.29
CA ARG A 263 16.18 15.30 10.42
C ARG A 263 14.80 15.89 10.13
N VAL A 264 14.52 17.11 10.58
CA VAL A 264 13.27 17.81 10.26
C VAL A 264 13.18 18.06 8.75
N LEU A 265 14.22 18.64 8.15
CA LEU A 265 14.27 18.86 6.70
C LEU A 265 14.13 17.55 5.91
N TYR A 266 14.82 16.50 6.33
CA TYR A 266 14.70 15.18 5.74
C TYR A 266 13.26 14.64 5.76
N GLY A 267 12.59 14.71 6.91
CA GLY A 267 11.18 14.30 7.02
C GLY A 267 10.27 15.13 6.11
N ALA A 268 10.41 16.45 6.14
CA ALA A 268 9.62 17.37 5.31
C ALA A 268 9.83 17.12 3.81
N LEU A 269 11.08 16.93 3.37
CA LEU A 269 11.40 16.61 1.97
C LEU A 269 10.77 15.29 1.51
N ILE A 270 10.76 14.27 2.37
CA ILE A 270 10.09 12.99 2.04
C ILE A 270 8.59 13.21 1.91
N GLY A 271 7.96 13.91 2.86
CA GLY A 271 6.51 14.15 2.83
C GLY A 271 6.08 14.96 1.61
N PHE A 272 6.86 15.99 1.28
CA PHE A 272 6.67 16.79 0.08
C PHE A 272 6.83 15.96 -1.19
N LEU A 273 7.98 15.29 -1.36
CA LEU A 273 8.26 14.52 -2.56
C LEU A 273 7.27 13.35 -2.73
N ALA A 274 6.89 12.69 -1.64
CA ALA A 274 5.85 11.66 -1.65
C ALA A 274 4.52 12.21 -2.17
N THR A 275 4.11 13.40 -1.72
CA THR A 275 2.91 14.08 -2.23
C THR A 275 3.04 14.42 -3.72
N VAL A 276 4.17 14.99 -4.13
CA VAL A 276 4.42 15.38 -5.54
C VAL A 276 4.36 14.17 -6.46
N LEU A 277 5.01 13.07 -6.08
CA LEU A 277 5.00 11.85 -6.86
C LEU A 277 3.61 11.20 -6.85
N ALA A 278 2.93 11.14 -5.69
CA ALA A 278 1.56 10.63 -5.57
C ALA A 278 0.57 11.37 -6.48
N ALA A 279 0.71 12.69 -6.63
CA ALA A 279 -0.15 13.51 -7.49
C ALA A 279 -0.16 13.07 -8.97
N THR A 280 0.88 12.35 -9.41
CA THR A 280 1.00 11.84 -10.79
C THR A 280 0.40 10.45 -10.99
N GLN A 281 -0.08 9.82 -9.92
CA GLN A 281 -0.50 8.42 -9.91
C GLN A 281 -2.02 8.33 -9.84
N SER A 282 -2.61 7.44 -10.64
CA SER A 282 -4.07 7.25 -10.70
C SER A 282 -4.51 5.92 -10.07
N THR A 283 -3.58 5.17 -9.48
CA THR A 283 -3.80 3.85 -8.88
C THR A 283 -3.10 3.77 -7.53
N GLU A 284 -3.68 3.05 -6.57
CA GLU A 284 -3.05 2.80 -5.27
C GLU A 284 -1.62 2.27 -5.39
N PHE A 285 -1.40 1.23 -6.22
CA PHE A 285 -0.07 0.69 -6.51
C PHE A 285 0.96 1.77 -6.88
N GLY A 286 0.59 2.65 -7.81
CA GLY A 286 1.46 3.75 -8.25
C GLY A 286 1.75 4.74 -7.12
N THR A 287 0.71 5.10 -6.35
CA THR A 287 0.82 6.00 -5.19
C THR A 287 1.73 5.41 -4.11
N GLU A 288 1.65 4.12 -3.82
CA GLU A 288 2.52 3.44 -2.85
C GLU A 288 3.98 3.41 -3.34
N VAL A 289 4.20 3.06 -4.61
CA VAL A 289 5.54 3.09 -5.22
C VAL A 289 6.11 4.52 -5.19
N ALA A 290 5.29 5.54 -5.42
CA ALA A 290 5.67 6.94 -5.31
C ALA A 290 6.09 7.33 -3.89
N VAL A 291 5.33 6.93 -2.87
CA VAL A 291 5.64 7.21 -1.44
C VAL A 291 6.94 6.51 -1.03
N LEU A 292 7.09 5.21 -1.33
CA LEU A 292 8.30 4.46 -1.02
C LEU A 292 9.52 4.99 -1.80
N GLY A 293 9.31 5.36 -3.07
CA GLY A 293 10.30 5.96 -3.96
C GLY A 293 10.79 7.32 -3.48
N ALA A 294 9.94 8.13 -2.84
CA ALA A 294 10.33 9.42 -2.26
C ALA A 294 11.42 9.24 -1.18
N LEU A 295 11.31 8.22 -0.32
CA LEU A 295 12.36 7.91 0.65
C LEU A 295 13.67 7.48 -0.04
N VAL A 296 13.61 6.67 -1.11
CA VAL A 296 14.82 6.31 -1.89
C VAL A 296 15.48 7.57 -2.45
N ALA A 297 14.71 8.45 -3.10
CA ALA A 297 15.22 9.68 -3.70
C ALA A 297 15.85 10.62 -2.66
N VAL A 298 15.18 10.86 -1.53
CA VAL A 298 15.73 11.73 -0.47
C VAL A 298 16.97 11.10 0.20
N CYS A 299 17.00 9.77 0.37
CA CYS A 299 18.21 9.07 0.81
C CYS A 299 19.37 9.23 -0.18
N ALA A 300 19.11 9.20 -1.49
CA ALA A 300 20.14 9.43 -2.52
C ALA A 300 20.72 10.85 -2.43
N LEU A 301 19.90 11.83 -2.05
CA LEU A 301 20.30 13.24 -1.85
C LEU A 301 20.98 13.51 -0.50
N ARG A 302 21.00 12.55 0.43
CA ARG A 302 21.63 12.71 1.74
C ARG A 302 23.10 13.19 1.69
N PRO A 303 23.98 12.70 0.80
CA PRO A 303 25.35 13.19 0.70
C PRO A 303 25.41 14.70 0.48
N VAL A 304 24.53 15.23 -0.36
CA VAL A 304 24.41 16.67 -0.64
C VAL A 304 23.90 17.42 0.59
N LEU A 305 22.86 16.90 1.25
CA LEU A 305 22.33 17.49 2.49
C LEU A 305 23.39 17.57 3.60
N GLU A 306 24.23 16.55 3.76
CA GLU A 306 25.31 16.53 4.75
C GLU A 306 26.48 17.46 4.38
N LEU A 307 26.68 17.77 3.10
CA LEU A 307 27.69 18.74 2.64
C LEU A 307 27.23 20.19 2.87
N ILE A 308 25.95 20.49 2.60
CA ILE A 308 25.37 21.83 2.77
C ILE A 308 25.12 22.14 4.26
N ALA A 309 24.77 21.12 5.04
CA ALA A 309 24.47 21.24 6.46
C ALA A 309 25.27 20.23 7.29
N PRO A 310 26.60 20.41 7.43
CA PRO A 310 27.42 19.52 8.26
C PRO A 310 26.92 19.52 9.71
N ALA A 311 26.86 18.33 10.29
CA ALA A 311 26.52 18.16 11.70
C ALA A 311 27.64 18.78 12.55
N THR A 312 27.35 19.87 13.25
CA THR A 312 28.29 20.48 14.20
C THR A 312 28.23 19.71 15.53
N ALA A 313 29.39 19.56 16.19
CA ALA A 313 29.50 18.85 17.47
C ALA A 313 28.63 19.44 18.60
N THR A 314 28.11 20.67 18.43
CA THR A 314 27.32 21.45 19.38
C THR A 314 25.79 21.28 19.27
N ASP A 315 25.29 20.48 18.31
CA ASP A 315 23.85 20.27 18.05
C ASP A 315 23.06 19.60 19.21
N GLY A 316 23.77 19.20 20.27
CA GLY A 316 23.20 18.60 21.48
C GLY A 316 22.61 19.58 22.50
N GLN A 317 22.98 20.88 22.47
CA GLN A 317 22.71 21.79 23.60
C GLN A 317 22.09 23.17 23.26
N ARG A 318 22.04 23.61 22.00
CA ARG A 318 21.37 24.88 21.66
C ARG A 318 19.97 24.64 21.11
N MET A 319 19.00 24.63 22.02
CA MET A 319 17.61 24.90 21.64
C MET A 319 17.55 26.41 21.30
N PHE A 320 16.91 26.75 20.18
CA PHE A 320 16.53 28.11 19.77
C PHE A 320 17.51 29.06 19.08
N HIS A 321 18.83 28.93 19.09
CA HIS A 321 19.69 29.88 18.37
C HIS A 321 20.78 29.20 17.51
N GLY A 322 20.56 29.15 16.18
CA GLY A 322 21.65 28.89 15.23
C GLY A 322 21.25 28.43 13.82
N SER A 323 21.41 29.35 12.85
CA SER A 323 21.34 29.25 11.38
C SER A 323 19.95 29.34 10.72
N ALA A 324 19.53 30.58 10.41
CA ALA A 324 18.40 30.96 9.56
C ALA A 324 18.19 30.12 8.28
N PRO A 325 19.21 29.69 7.50
CA PRO A 325 18.96 28.99 6.23
C PRO A 325 18.26 27.63 6.36
N ARG A 326 18.39 26.94 7.50
CA ARG A 326 17.80 25.60 7.69
C ARG A 326 16.30 25.65 7.94
N TRP A 327 15.82 26.66 8.66
CA TRP A 327 14.39 26.86 8.93
C TRP A 327 13.68 27.44 7.71
N ILE A 328 14.34 28.34 6.97
CA ILE A 328 13.85 28.83 5.68
C ILE A 328 13.62 27.65 4.72
N ALA A 329 14.54 26.68 4.62
CA ALA A 329 14.34 25.52 3.76
C ALA A 329 13.13 24.66 4.18
N VAL A 330 12.90 24.48 5.49
CA VAL A 330 11.73 23.75 6.00
C VAL A 330 10.44 24.52 5.74
N GLU A 331 10.41 25.82 6.02
CA GLU A 331 9.28 26.71 5.74
C GLU A 331 8.98 26.76 4.25
N VAL A 332 10.01 26.84 3.39
CA VAL A 332 9.85 26.80 1.93
C VAL A 332 9.32 25.45 1.48
N VAL A 333 9.77 24.32 2.02
CA VAL A 333 9.22 23.00 1.64
C VAL A 333 7.78 22.87 2.10
N CYS A 334 7.45 23.26 3.33
CA CYS A 334 6.09 23.25 3.85
C CYS A 334 5.17 24.21 3.06
N ALA A 335 5.61 25.42 2.78
CA ALA A 335 4.90 26.40 1.96
C ALA A 335 4.76 25.92 0.51
N SER A 336 5.80 25.30 -0.06
CA SER A 336 5.77 24.72 -1.40
C SER A 336 4.82 23.53 -1.46
N SER A 337 4.67 22.76 -0.38
CA SER A 337 3.66 21.69 -0.28
C SER A 337 2.24 22.24 -0.32
N LEU A 338 2.02 23.43 0.28
CA LEU A 338 0.75 24.15 0.25
C LEU A 338 0.51 24.87 -1.10
N LEU A 339 1.58 25.26 -1.78
CA LEU A 339 1.57 26.01 -3.05
C LEU A 339 1.81 25.13 -4.28
N PHE A 340 1.96 23.81 -4.13
CA PHE A 340 2.31 22.94 -5.25
C PHE A 340 1.15 22.91 -6.26
N VAL A 341 1.32 23.64 -7.36
CA VAL A 341 0.40 23.68 -8.49
C VAL A 341 1.01 22.82 -9.60
N VAL A 342 0.75 21.52 -9.58
CA VAL A 342 0.84 20.71 -10.79
C VAL A 342 -0.55 20.75 -11.43
N PRO A 343 -0.67 21.00 -12.76
CA PRO A 343 -1.92 20.75 -13.45
C PRO A 343 -2.23 19.25 -13.30
N VAL A 344 -3.15 18.93 -12.39
CA VAL A 344 -3.66 17.58 -12.20
C VAL A 344 -4.20 17.15 -13.55
N SER A 345 -3.57 16.12 -14.13
CA SER A 345 -4.12 15.40 -15.27
C SER A 345 -5.57 15.11 -14.94
N ARG A 346 -6.46 15.50 -15.85
CA ARG A 346 -7.92 15.47 -15.75
C ARG A 346 -8.42 14.27 -14.93
N PRO A 347 -9.59 14.39 -14.26
CA PRO A 347 -10.24 13.24 -13.64
C PRO A 347 -10.19 12.06 -14.60
N LEU A 348 -10.06 10.86 -14.04
CA LEU A 348 -10.38 9.60 -14.70
C LEU A 348 -11.81 9.73 -15.23
N THR A 349 -11.95 10.42 -16.36
CA THR A 349 -13.07 10.26 -17.23
C THR A 349 -13.00 8.78 -17.58
N PRO A 350 -14.10 8.02 -17.41
CA PRO A 350 -14.15 6.71 -18.02
C PRO A 350 -13.70 6.94 -19.45
N ALA A 351 -12.60 6.28 -19.83
CA ALA A 351 -12.07 6.41 -21.16
C ALA A 351 -13.27 6.32 -22.10
N ALA A 352 -13.37 7.25 -23.04
CA ALA A 352 -14.26 7.16 -24.18
C ALA A 352 -13.91 5.87 -24.94
N ARG A 353 -14.35 4.74 -24.38
CA ARG A 353 -14.72 3.56 -25.10
C ARG A 353 -16.01 3.94 -25.78
N GLU A 354 -16.18 3.49 -27.00
CA GLU A 354 -17.42 3.58 -27.75
C GLU A 354 -18.53 2.81 -27.01
N THR A 355 -18.97 3.31 -25.85
CA THR A 355 -20.31 3.05 -25.35
C THR A 355 -21.19 3.76 -26.35
N PHE A 356 -21.90 2.97 -27.14
CA PHE A 356 -22.98 3.42 -27.99
C PHE A 356 -23.88 4.34 -27.14
N VAL A 357 -23.74 5.66 -27.34
CA VAL A 357 -24.66 6.67 -26.80
C VAL A 357 -25.68 6.89 -27.90
N PRO A 358 -26.86 6.25 -27.87
CA PRO A 358 -27.98 6.80 -28.61
C PRO A 358 -28.36 8.08 -27.86
N THR A 359 -27.98 9.22 -28.46
CA THR A 359 -28.22 10.57 -27.94
C THR A 359 -29.70 10.96 -27.95
N ASP A 360 -30.60 10.02 -28.26
CA ASP A 360 -32.04 10.22 -28.42
C ASP A 360 -32.92 9.54 -27.34
N VAL A 361 -32.35 8.96 -26.27
CA VAL A 361 -33.17 8.20 -25.29
C VAL A 361 -33.88 9.10 -24.27
N THR A 362 -33.62 10.40 -24.21
CA THR A 362 -34.34 11.30 -23.29
C THR A 362 -35.78 11.61 -23.70
N GLN A 363 -36.22 11.28 -24.92
CA GLN A 363 -37.60 11.61 -25.35
C GLN A 363 -38.21 10.61 -26.33
N SER A 364 -38.28 9.32 -26.02
CA SER A 364 -39.27 8.43 -26.68
C SER A 364 -39.40 7.06 -26.00
N SER A 365 -40.10 7.03 -24.88
CA SER A 365 -41.08 5.99 -24.54
C SER A 365 -41.61 6.28 -23.14
N SER A 366 -42.91 6.10 -22.94
CA SER A 366 -43.59 6.23 -21.66
C SER A 366 -42.88 5.46 -20.56
N ALA A 367 -42.09 6.18 -19.74
CA ALA A 367 -41.23 5.64 -18.69
C ALA A 367 -41.99 5.03 -17.48
N SER A 368 -43.32 4.89 -17.56
CA SER A 368 -44.19 4.44 -16.47
C SER A 368 -44.50 2.93 -16.47
N ASP A 369 -44.25 2.18 -17.55
CA ASP A 369 -44.70 0.78 -17.68
C ASP A 369 -43.58 -0.27 -17.86
N ILE A 370 -42.35 0.03 -17.45
CA ILE A 370 -41.29 -0.99 -17.40
C ILE A 370 -41.51 -1.87 -16.16
N ALA A 371 -42.08 -3.06 -16.36
CA ALA A 371 -42.14 -4.09 -15.32
C ALA A 371 -40.71 -4.49 -14.92
N VAL A 372 -40.24 -4.00 -13.76
CA VAL A 372 -38.94 -4.34 -13.20
C VAL A 372 -39.12 -5.55 -12.26
N PRO A 373 -38.36 -6.64 -12.44
CA PRO A 373 -38.36 -7.75 -11.50
C PRO A 373 -37.95 -7.31 -10.09
N PRO A 374 -38.28 -8.08 -9.03
CA PRO A 374 -37.82 -7.76 -7.68
C PRO A 374 -36.30 -7.62 -7.64
N VAL A 375 -35.84 -6.46 -7.15
CA VAL A 375 -34.41 -6.16 -6.97
C VAL A 375 -34.02 -6.39 -5.52
N VAL A 376 -33.00 -7.23 -5.32
CA VAL A 376 -32.43 -7.53 -4.00
C VAL A 376 -31.02 -6.95 -3.92
N ILE A 377 -30.62 -6.45 -2.76
CA ILE A 377 -29.27 -5.89 -2.54
C ILE A 377 -28.44 -6.89 -1.73
N SER A 378 -27.29 -7.29 -2.27
CA SER A 378 -26.37 -8.22 -1.60
C SER A 378 -25.75 -7.60 -0.33
N PRO A 379 -25.27 -8.42 0.62
CA PRO A 379 -24.56 -7.93 1.81
C PRO A 379 -23.38 -7.02 1.46
N ALA A 380 -22.52 -7.40 0.51
CA ALA A 380 -21.42 -6.57 0.01
C ALA A 380 -21.88 -5.18 -0.46
N ALA A 381 -22.96 -5.10 -1.25
CA ALA A 381 -23.47 -3.84 -1.79
C ALA A 381 -24.05 -2.92 -0.68
N ARG A 382 -24.54 -3.49 0.42
CA ARG A 382 -25.00 -2.71 1.60
C ARG A 382 -23.86 -2.17 2.44
N GLN A 383 -22.66 -2.72 2.33
CA GLN A 383 -21.48 -2.33 3.11
C GLN A 383 -20.61 -1.27 2.43
N LEU A 384 -21.00 -0.77 1.26
CA LEU A 384 -20.30 0.30 0.57
C LEU A 384 -20.32 1.59 1.39
N ASP A 385 -19.29 2.44 1.22
CA ASP A 385 -19.21 3.77 1.85
C ASP A 385 -20.45 4.63 1.53
N HIS A 386 -21.01 4.44 0.34
CA HIS A 386 -22.33 4.91 -0.06
C HIS A 386 -23.24 3.69 -0.28
N PRO A 387 -23.98 3.24 0.75
CA PRO A 387 -24.85 2.08 0.62
C PRO A 387 -25.91 2.30 -0.46
N ILE A 388 -26.08 1.31 -1.33
CA ILE A 388 -27.21 1.32 -2.28
C ILE A 388 -28.49 1.08 -1.47
N ASP A 389 -29.42 2.02 -1.54
CA ASP A 389 -30.77 1.87 -0.96
C ASP A 389 -31.73 1.19 -1.95
N ASP A 390 -32.94 0.87 -1.48
CA ASP A 390 -33.95 0.19 -2.29
C ASP A 390 -34.47 1.05 -3.46
N GLU A 391 -34.27 2.37 -3.43
CA GLU A 391 -34.67 3.27 -4.51
C GLU A 391 -33.63 3.25 -5.63
N HIS A 392 -32.35 3.43 -5.29
CA HIS A 392 -31.22 3.34 -6.20
C HIS A 392 -31.10 1.93 -6.81
N ALA A 393 -31.35 0.87 -6.03
CA ALA A 393 -31.37 -0.49 -6.56
C ALA A 393 -32.47 -0.69 -7.60
N ARG A 394 -33.69 -0.15 -7.35
CA ARG A 394 -34.80 -0.20 -8.32
C ARG A 394 -34.52 0.63 -9.57
N LEU A 395 -33.92 1.80 -9.41
CA LEU A 395 -33.47 2.65 -10.51
C LEU A 395 -32.45 1.92 -11.39
N MET A 396 -31.43 1.32 -10.78
CA MET A 396 -30.40 0.52 -11.45
C MET A 396 -31.01 -0.68 -12.22
N GLY A 397 -31.97 -1.37 -11.62
CA GLY A 397 -32.71 -2.46 -12.26
C GLY A 397 -33.56 -1.99 -13.44
N ARG A 398 -34.25 -0.85 -13.29
CA ARG A 398 -35.04 -0.23 -14.37
C ARG A 398 -34.17 0.16 -15.56
N ASP A 399 -33.06 0.83 -15.30
CA ASP A 399 -32.17 1.33 -16.33
C ASP A 399 -31.47 0.17 -17.07
N LEU A 400 -31.14 -0.93 -16.36
CA LEU A 400 -30.68 -2.18 -16.98
C LEU A 400 -31.72 -2.75 -17.95
N ILE A 401 -32.97 -2.94 -17.51
CA ILE A 401 -34.03 -3.51 -18.36
C ILE A 401 -34.32 -2.61 -19.56
N ALA A 402 -34.33 -1.29 -19.36
CA ALA A 402 -34.48 -0.32 -20.44
C ALA A 402 -33.34 -0.45 -21.47
N ALA A 403 -32.10 -0.50 -21.01
CA ALA A 403 -30.93 -0.65 -21.89
C ALA A 403 -30.95 -1.96 -22.69
N LEU A 404 -31.30 -3.09 -22.05
CA LEU A 404 -31.40 -4.39 -22.73
C LEU A 404 -32.52 -4.42 -23.78
N ARG A 405 -33.67 -3.78 -23.52
CA ARG A 405 -34.74 -3.64 -24.53
C ARG A 405 -34.30 -2.84 -25.74
N VAL A 406 -33.56 -1.74 -25.52
CA VAL A 406 -33.00 -0.93 -26.62
C VAL A 406 -31.98 -1.74 -27.41
N GLN A 407 -31.08 -2.47 -26.76
CA GLN A 407 -30.12 -3.36 -27.43
C GLN A 407 -30.82 -4.44 -28.26
N GLN A 408 -31.92 -5.01 -27.76
CA GLN A 408 -32.73 -5.98 -28.48
C GLN A 408 -33.37 -5.37 -29.75
N GLN A 409 -33.91 -4.15 -29.65
CA GLN A 409 -34.51 -3.45 -30.79
C GLN A 409 -33.49 -3.07 -31.87
N LEU A 410 -32.27 -2.71 -31.46
CA LEU A 410 -31.19 -2.32 -32.37
C LEU A 410 -30.46 -3.51 -32.99
N SER A 411 -30.57 -4.70 -32.41
CA SER A 411 -29.96 -5.91 -32.97
C SER A 411 -30.66 -6.29 -34.28
N THR A 412 -30.04 -5.96 -35.41
CA THR A 412 -30.46 -6.39 -36.76
C THR A 412 -30.36 -7.90 -36.97
N LYS A 413 -29.70 -8.62 -36.05
CA LYS A 413 -29.70 -10.09 -36.01
C LYS A 413 -30.99 -10.58 -35.34
N SER A 414 -31.84 -11.24 -36.12
CA SER A 414 -33.07 -11.94 -35.70
C SER A 414 -32.85 -13.11 -34.69
N SER A 415 -31.67 -13.19 -34.06
CA SER A 415 -31.21 -14.30 -33.22
C SER A 415 -30.53 -13.85 -31.92
N ALA A 416 -30.65 -12.57 -31.54
CA ALA A 416 -30.19 -12.15 -30.21
C ALA A 416 -31.18 -12.70 -29.16
N PRO A 417 -30.70 -13.45 -28.16
CA PRO A 417 -31.59 -14.07 -27.17
C PRO A 417 -32.38 -12.99 -26.43
N ALA A 418 -33.70 -13.10 -26.48
CA ALA A 418 -34.58 -12.34 -25.60
C ALA A 418 -34.50 -12.96 -24.19
N TYR A 419 -34.40 -12.12 -23.16
CA TYR A 419 -34.34 -12.58 -21.77
C TYR A 419 -35.59 -12.16 -21.01
N GLN A 420 -36.11 -13.06 -20.19
CA GLN A 420 -37.10 -12.77 -19.17
C GLN A 420 -36.46 -13.03 -17.81
N PHE A 421 -36.13 -11.96 -17.10
CA PHE A 421 -35.53 -12.04 -15.77
C PHE A 421 -36.62 -12.09 -14.69
N ASP A 422 -36.47 -13.01 -13.74
CA ASP A 422 -37.37 -13.19 -12.61
C ASP A 422 -36.85 -12.47 -11.36
N ARG A 423 -35.53 -12.29 -11.27
CA ARG A 423 -34.87 -11.67 -10.12
C ARG A 423 -33.64 -10.88 -10.55
N LEU A 424 -33.50 -9.69 -9.99
CA LEU A 424 -32.29 -8.89 -10.09
C LEU A 424 -31.63 -8.81 -8.71
N THR A 425 -30.31 -8.99 -8.65
CA THR A 425 -29.54 -8.81 -7.42
C THR A 425 -28.43 -7.80 -7.66
N VAL A 426 -28.45 -6.67 -6.96
CA VAL A 426 -27.34 -5.73 -6.92
C VAL A 426 -26.20 -6.39 -6.15
N VAL A 427 -25.07 -6.54 -6.82
CA VAL A 427 -23.88 -7.23 -6.33
C VAL A 427 -22.65 -6.34 -6.54
N VAL A 428 -21.58 -6.64 -5.80
CA VAL A 428 -20.26 -6.11 -6.08
C VAL A 428 -19.46 -7.20 -6.77
N MET A 429 -18.73 -6.87 -7.83
CA MET A 429 -17.96 -7.86 -8.58
C MET A 429 -16.58 -7.36 -8.99
N ARG A 430 -15.71 -8.29 -9.37
CA ARG A 430 -14.48 -8.02 -10.13
C ARG A 430 -14.59 -8.62 -11.52
N ALA A 431 -14.22 -7.82 -12.52
CA ALA A 431 -14.21 -8.21 -13.93
C ALA A 431 -13.22 -9.35 -14.26
N SER A 432 -12.25 -9.62 -13.38
CA SER A 432 -11.32 -10.73 -13.50
C SER A 432 -10.86 -11.21 -12.12
N ARG A 433 -10.24 -12.40 -12.08
CA ARG A 433 -9.55 -12.94 -10.91
C ARG A 433 -8.20 -12.27 -10.61
N SER A 434 -7.83 -11.22 -11.35
CA SER A 434 -6.62 -10.46 -11.04
C SER A 434 -6.72 -9.87 -9.63
N SER A 435 -5.67 -10.02 -8.82
CA SER A 435 -5.63 -9.46 -7.46
C SER A 435 -5.64 -7.94 -7.44
N GLN A 436 -5.41 -7.28 -8.58
CA GLN A 436 -5.51 -5.83 -8.77
C GLN A 436 -6.79 -5.39 -9.48
N ALA A 437 -7.72 -6.32 -9.75
CA ALA A 437 -9.00 -5.96 -10.35
C ALA A 437 -9.80 -5.09 -9.39
N VAL A 438 -10.12 -3.87 -9.83
CA VAL A 438 -10.94 -2.91 -9.09
C VAL A 438 -12.38 -3.43 -9.05
N PRO A 439 -13.02 -3.45 -7.87
CA PRO A 439 -14.39 -3.89 -7.75
C PRO A 439 -15.35 -2.88 -8.39
N LYS A 440 -16.44 -3.38 -8.95
CA LYS A 440 -17.49 -2.60 -9.62
C LYS A 440 -18.85 -2.98 -9.06
N LEU A 441 -19.76 -2.03 -9.10
CA LEU A 441 -21.18 -2.30 -8.88
C LEU A 441 -21.74 -3.03 -10.10
N ALA A 442 -22.57 -4.04 -9.87
CA ALA A 442 -23.16 -4.85 -10.93
C ALA A 442 -24.56 -5.34 -10.56
N ILE A 443 -25.33 -5.77 -11.55
CA ILE A 443 -26.56 -6.54 -11.35
C ILE A 443 -26.34 -7.95 -11.86
N ARG A 444 -26.56 -8.94 -10.99
CA ARG A 444 -26.79 -10.32 -11.38
C ARG A 444 -28.27 -10.50 -11.70
N ALA A 445 -28.56 -10.87 -12.94
CA ALA A 445 -29.90 -11.05 -13.46
C ALA A 445 -30.15 -12.54 -13.70
N GLU A 446 -31.12 -13.11 -12.97
CA GLU A 446 -31.50 -14.52 -13.02
C GLU A 446 -32.89 -14.66 -13.67
N GLY A 447 -33.04 -15.61 -14.58
CA GLY A 447 -34.30 -15.90 -15.26
C GLY A 447 -34.15 -16.91 -16.37
N VAL A 448 -34.80 -16.69 -17.51
CA VAL A 448 -34.81 -17.60 -18.66
C VAL A 448 -34.59 -16.88 -19.99
N VAL A 449 -34.04 -17.60 -20.97
CA VAL A 449 -34.03 -17.17 -22.37
C VAL A 449 -35.42 -17.42 -22.97
N SER A 450 -36.09 -16.36 -23.44
CA SER A 450 -37.51 -16.40 -23.82
C SER A 450 -37.82 -17.41 -24.94
N ASP A 451 -36.89 -17.66 -25.86
CA ASP A 451 -37.13 -18.57 -26.99
C ASP A 451 -36.93 -20.05 -26.64
N THR A 452 -36.07 -20.35 -25.67
CA THR A 452 -35.65 -21.72 -25.36
C THR A 452 -36.08 -22.19 -23.97
N GLY A 453 -36.48 -21.28 -23.09
CA GLY A 453 -36.77 -21.55 -21.68
C GLY A 453 -35.55 -21.97 -20.87
N LEU A 454 -34.34 -21.92 -21.44
CA LEU A 454 -33.11 -22.28 -20.73
C LEU A 454 -32.79 -21.25 -19.65
N PRO A 455 -32.22 -21.68 -18.51
CA PRO A 455 -31.85 -20.77 -17.44
C PRO A 455 -30.82 -19.75 -17.93
N ALA A 456 -31.05 -18.49 -17.59
CA ALA A 456 -30.17 -17.37 -17.86
C ALA A 456 -29.69 -16.79 -16.52
N ASP A 457 -28.37 -16.70 -16.37
CA ASP A 457 -27.70 -16.06 -15.23
C ASP A 457 -26.59 -15.17 -15.80
N ARG A 458 -26.80 -13.86 -15.74
CA ARG A 458 -25.92 -12.87 -16.36
C ARG A 458 -25.55 -11.80 -15.36
N THR A 459 -24.31 -11.35 -15.39
CA THR A 459 -23.86 -10.24 -14.55
C THR A 459 -23.51 -9.03 -15.41
N TYR A 460 -24.14 -7.89 -15.13
CA TYR A 460 -23.91 -6.63 -15.85
C TYR A 460 -23.20 -5.65 -14.93
N ALA A 461 -21.97 -5.23 -15.27
CA ALA A 461 -21.33 -4.09 -14.62
C ALA A 461 -22.14 -2.84 -14.93
N MET A 462 -22.43 -2.05 -13.90
CA MET A 462 -23.17 -0.80 -14.05
C MET A 462 -22.30 0.37 -13.60
N LEU A 463 -22.39 1.46 -14.35
CA LEU A 463 -21.74 2.74 -14.04
C LEU A 463 -22.83 3.80 -13.83
N GLU A 464 -22.75 4.51 -12.73
CA GLU A 464 -23.63 5.65 -12.47
C GLU A 464 -23.14 6.89 -13.22
N ALA A 465 -24.04 7.54 -13.97
CA ALA A 465 -23.79 8.77 -14.71
C ALA A 465 -25.07 9.63 -14.73
N ASP A 466 -24.97 10.89 -14.27
CA ASP A 466 -26.06 11.87 -14.29
C ASP A 466 -27.40 11.39 -13.69
N GLY A 467 -27.33 10.61 -12.60
CA GLY A 467 -28.51 10.06 -11.92
C GLY A 467 -29.15 8.85 -12.61
N HIS A 468 -28.44 8.23 -13.57
CA HIS A 468 -28.84 7.01 -14.26
C HIS A 468 -27.73 5.96 -14.21
N PHE A 469 -28.09 4.68 -14.42
CA PHE A 469 -27.11 3.60 -14.52
C PHE A 469 -26.96 3.10 -15.96
N LEU A 470 -25.71 3.06 -16.43
CA LEU A 470 -25.34 2.58 -17.76
C LEU A 470 -24.64 1.23 -17.67
N ILE A 471 -24.84 0.36 -18.66
CA ILE A 471 -24.12 -0.90 -18.77
C ILE A 471 -22.67 -0.62 -19.17
N ASP A 472 -21.72 -0.93 -18.29
CA ASP A 472 -20.26 -0.81 -18.53
C ASP A 472 -19.64 -2.13 -19.04
N GLY A 473 -20.37 -3.25 -18.92
CA GLY A 473 -19.99 -4.51 -19.52
C GLY A 473 -20.88 -5.68 -19.10
N GLU A 474 -21.02 -6.67 -19.98
CA GLU A 474 -21.69 -7.94 -19.70
C GLU A 474 -20.65 -9.01 -19.38
N PHE A 475 -20.90 -9.75 -18.30
CA PHE A 475 -20.03 -10.78 -17.77
C PHE A 475 -20.81 -12.08 -17.54
N ASP A 476 -20.20 -13.17 -17.97
CA ASP A 476 -20.64 -14.54 -17.69
C ASP A 476 -19.91 -15.06 -16.42
N THR A 477 -19.82 -16.38 -16.25
CA THR A 477 -19.14 -17.09 -15.15
C THR A 477 -17.67 -16.71 -14.84
N ALA A 478 -17.03 -15.86 -15.66
CA ALA A 478 -15.66 -15.40 -15.44
C ALA A 478 -15.53 -14.27 -14.40
N SER A 479 -16.61 -13.53 -14.11
CA SER A 479 -16.61 -12.52 -13.05
C SER A 479 -16.57 -13.16 -11.66
N VAL A 480 -15.92 -12.47 -10.71
CA VAL A 480 -15.92 -12.89 -9.30
C VAL A 480 -16.89 -11.99 -8.55
N LEU A 481 -17.98 -12.56 -8.04
CA LEU A 481 -18.86 -11.87 -7.10
C LEU A 481 -18.17 -11.76 -5.74
N LEU A 482 -18.29 -10.60 -5.11
CA LEU A 482 -17.78 -10.33 -3.78
C LEU A 482 -18.94 -10.40 -2.79
N ASP A 483 -18.72 -11.09 -1.67
CA ASP A 483 -19.70 -11.31 -0.59
C ASP A 483 -19.58 -10.28 0.54
#